data_AF-A0A946NMD1-F1
#
_entry.id   AF-A0A946NMD1-F1
#
_cell.length_a   1.000
_cell.length_b   1.000
_cell.length_c   1.000
_cell.angle_alpha   90.00
_cell.angle_beta   90.00
_cell.angle_gamma   90.00
#
_symmetry.space_group_name_H-M   'P 1'
#
loop_
_entity.id
_entity.type
_entity.pdbx_description
1 polymer ?
#
loop_
_entity_poly.entity_id
_entity_poly.type
_entity_poly.pdbx_seq_one_letter_code
_entity_poly.pdbx_strand_id
1 'polypeptide(L)'
;MNLFSSFAIAVTALLAHKTRTFLASLGILIGIASVIVMVAIGKGSQQEVMDIIAGMGENMVTITAGEMKRRGGRLRLSGNVITLSPHDARLIE
;
A
#
# COMPACT_ATOMS: atom_id res chain seq x y z
N MET A 1 -6.24 -26.91 43.82
CA MET A 1 -5.37 -25.80 43.37
C MET A 1 -6.29 -24.69 42.90
N ASN A 2 -6.39 -23.59 43.66
CA ASN A 2 -7.36 -22.54 43.36
C ASN A 2 -6.73 -21.49 42.44
N LEU A 3 -7.27 -21.33 41.23
CA LEU A 3 -6.82 -20.33 40.24
C LEU A 3 -6.74 -18.91 40.83
N PHE A 4 -7.64 -18.60 41.76
CA PHE A 4 -7.68 -17.32 42.46
C PHE A 4 -6.42 -17.07 43.32
N SER A 5 -5.92 -18.11 44.00
CA SER A 5 -4.69 -18.03 44.78
C SER A 5 -3.46 -17.87 43.89
N SER A 6 -3.41 -18.58 42.77
CA SER A 6 -2.33 -18.44 41.79
C SER A 6 -2.28 -17.05 41.16
N PHE A 7 -3.44 -16.44 40.88
CA PHE A 7 -3.51 -15.07 40.36
C PHE A 7 -2.98 -14.05 41.38
N ALA A 8 -3.38 -14.16 42.65
CA ALA A 8 -2.89 -13.27 43.71
C ALA A 8 -1.37 -13.36 43.88
N ILE A 9 -0.80 -14.57 43.84
CA ILE A 9 0.65 -14.79 43.90
C ILE A 9 1.36 -14.16 42.68
N ALA A 10 0.82 -14.33 41.47
CA ALA A 10 1.39 -13.76 40.25
C ALA A 10 1.42 -12.23 40.27
N VAL A 11 0.32 -11.59 40.70
CA VAL A 11 0.26 -10.12 40.82
C VAL A 11 1.31 -9.61 41.80
N THR A 12 1.46 -10.28 42.94
CA THR A 12 2.45 -9.90 43.96
C THR A 12 3.88 -10.02 43.43
N ALA A 13 4.18 -11.10 42.70
CA ALA A 13 5.49 -11.33 42.07
C ALA A 13 5.81 -10.29 40.97
N LEU A 14 4.82 -9.91 40.17
CA LEU A 14 4.99 -8.87 39.13
C LEU A 14 5.24 -7.49 39.73
N LEU A 15 4.59 -7.17 40.86
CA LEU A 15 4.80 -5.91 41.59
C LEU A 15 6.15 -5.85 42.33
N ALA A 16 6.73 -6.99 42.69
CA ALA A 16 8.06 -7.05 43.33
C ALA A 16 9.19 -6.59 42.39
N HIS A 17 9.05 -6.79 41.07
CA HIS A 17 10.05 -6.43 40.06
C HIS A 17 9.55 -5.36 39.08
N LYS A 18 9.23 -4.18 39.62
CA LYS A 18 8.60 -3.06 38.88
C LYS A 18 9.29 -2.70 37.57
N THR A 19 10.63 -2.58 37.58
CA THR A 19 11.40 -2.18 36.38
C THR A 19 11.35 -3.25 35.29
N ARG A 20 11.57 -4.51 35.64
CA ARG A 20 11.52 -5.64 34.71
C ARG A 20 10.12 -5.80 34.10
N THR A 21 9.09 -5.77 34.94
CA THR A 21 7.69 -5.90 34.50
C THR A 21 7.28 -4.73 33.59
N PHE A 22 7.72 -3.52 33.93
CA PHE A 22 7.45 -2.32 33.12
C PHE A 22 8.13 -2.39 31.75
N LEU A 23 9.44 -2.69 31.69
CA LEU A 23 10.15 -2.78 30.40
C LEU A 23 9.61 -3.92 29.51
N ALA A 24 9.28 -5.07 30.10
CA ALA A 24 8.74 -6.20 29.34
C ALA A 24 7.35 -5.89 28.75
N SER A 25 6.45 -5.30 29.54
CA SER A 25 5.12 -4.91 29.07
C SER A 25 5.18 -3.79 28.03
N LEU A 26 6.07 -2.82 28.21
CA LEU A 26 6.29 -1.74 27.25
C LEU A 26 6.76 -2.29 25.89
N GLY A 27 7.68 -3.26 25.89
CA GLY A 27 8.14 -3.89 24.65
C GLY A 27 7.02 -4.57 23.87
N ILE A 28 6.14 -5.30 24.55
CA ILE A 28 4.98 -5.97 23.93
C ILE A 28 3.99 -4.92 23.39
N LEU A 29 3.72 -3.85 24.13
CA LEU A 29 2.83 -2.76 23.71
C LEU A 29 3.33 -2.09 22.43
N ILE A 30 4.62 -1.72 22.38
CA ILE A 30 5.22 -1.09 21.20
C ILE A 30 5.24 -2.07 20.02
N GLY A 31 5.58 -3.34 20.26
CA GLY A 31 5.61 -4.36 19.22
C GLY A 31 4.25 -4.56 18.56
N ILE A 32 3.19 -4.75 19.35
CA ILE A 32 1.84 -4.93 18.82
C ILE A 32 1.33 -3.65 18.15
N ALA A 33 1.59 -2.47 18.75
CA ALA A 33 1.18 -1.19 18.18
C ALA A 33 1.80 -0.94 16.79
N SER A 34 3.10 -1.20 16.62
CA SER A 34 3.79 -1.04 15.35
C SER A 34 3.18 -1.94 14.25
N VAL A 35 2.88 -3.19 14.59
CA VAL A 35 2.27 -4.13 13.64
C VAL A 35 0.86 -3.67 13.24
N ILE A 36 0.04 -3.23 14.19
CA ILE A 36 -1.32 -2.73 13.91
C ILE A 36 -1.26 -1.53 12.96
N VAL A 37 -0.40 -0.54 13.26
CA VAL A 37 -0.24 0.67 12.42
C VAL A 37 0.21 0.30 11.01
N MET A 38 1.22 -0.56 10.88
CA MET A 38 1.73 -0.98 9.56
C MET A 38 0.65 -1.68 8.74
N VAL A 39 -0.13 -2.58 9.36
CA VAL A 39 -1.22 -3.28 8.67
C VAL A 39 -2.33 -2.32 8.27
N ALA A 40 -2.68 -1.37 9.13
CA ALA A 40 -3.68 -0.36 8.82
C ALA A 40 -3.27 0.52 7.63
N ILE A 41 -2.02 0.99 7.62
CA ILE A 41 -1.45 1.76 6.50
C ILE A 41 -1.46 0.91 5.23
N GLY A 42 -0.93 -0.32 5.27
CA GLY A 42 -0.85 -1.19 4.09
C GLY A 42 -2.23 -1.45 3.47
N LYS A 43 -3.23 -1.78 4.29
CA LYS A 43 -4.60 -2.01 3.81
C LYS A 43 -5.24 -0.72 3.30
N GLY A 44 -5.03 0.41 3.98
CA GLY A 44 -5.56 1.71 3.56
C GLY A 44 -5.01 2.14 2.20
N SER A 45 -3.69 2.08 2.02
CA SER A 45 -3.04 2.41 0.74
C SER A 45 -3.45 1.44 -0.36
N GLN A 46 -3.61 0.15 -0.06
CA GLN A 46 -4.11 -0.81 -1.03
C GLN A 46 -5.53 -0.42 -1.50
N GLN A 47 -6.42 -0.09 -0.57
CA GLN A 47 -7.79 0.33 -0.90
C GLN A 47 -7.79 1.60 -1.76
N GLU A 48 -7.00 2.61 -1.40
CA GLU A 48 -6.89 3.86 -2.15
C GLU A 48 -6.46 3.61 -3.61
N VAL A 49 -5.45 2.75 -3.81
CA VAL A 49 -5.02 2.38 -5.16
C VAL A 49 -6.12 1.62 -5.92
N MET A 50 -6.85 0.72 -5.25
CA MET A 50 -7.97 0.02 -5.88
C MET A 50 -9.09 0.98 -6.28
N ASP A 51 -9.39 1.98 -5.45
CA ASP A 51 -10.43 2.98 -5.74
C ASP A 51 -10.03 3.85 -6.94
N ILE A 52 -8.75 4.24 -7.03
CA ILE A 52 -8.21 4.96 -8.19
C ILE A 52 -8.33 4.10 -9.46
N ILE A 53 -7.95 2.82 -9.39
CA ILE A 53 -8.06 1.88 -10.52
C ILE A 53 -9.52 1.69 -10.93
N ALA A 54 -10.43 1.47 -9.97
CA ALA A 54 -11.85 1.33 -10.23
C ALA A 54 -12.45 2.59 -10.88
N GLY A 55 -11.96 3.78 -10.49
CA GLY A 55 -12.34 5.05 -11.11
C GLY A 55 -11.89 5.23 -12.56
N MET A 56 -10.89 4.47 -13.04
CA MET A 56 -10.47 4.49 -14.45
C MET A 56 -11.42 3.73 -15.38
N GLY A 57 -12.35 2.94 -14.83
CA GLY A 57 -13.31 2.14 -15.58
C GLY A 57 -12.69 0.87 -16.21
N GLU A 58 -13.55 -0.07 -16.62
CA GLU A 58 -13.11 -1.36 -17.17
C GLU A 58 -12.47 -1.26 -18.57
N ASN A 59 -12.67 -0.15 -19.28
CA ASN A 59 -12.25 0.02 -20.68
C ASN A 59 -11.12 1.06 -20.85
N MET A 60 -9.94 0.76 -20.32
CA MET A 60 -8.76 1.61 -20.45
C MET A 60 -8.09 1.45 -21.82
N VAL A 61 -8.03 2.52 -22.61
CA VAL A 61 -7.30 2.56 -23.90
C VAL A 61 -6.07 3.46 -23.76
N THR A 62 -4.88 2.86 -23.78
CA THR A 62 -3.59 3.57 -23.70
C THR A 62 -3.06 3.89 -25.09
N ILE A 63 -2.92 5.17 -25.42
CA ILE A 63 -2.43 5.65 -26.72
C ILE A 63 -1.01 6.19 -26.55
N THR A 64 -0.05 5.63 -27.29
CA THR A 64 1.34 6.11 -27.31
C THR A 64 1.66 6.71 -28.68
N ALA A 65 2.22 7.92 -28.69
CA ALA A 65 2.63 8.57 -29.94
C ALA A 65 3.80 7.81 -30.62
N GLY A 66 3.81 7.82 -31.95
CA GLY A 66 4.89 7.20 -32.73
C GLY A 66 6.25 7.82 -32.44
N GLU A 67 7.27 7.00 -32.16
CA GLU A 67 8.62 7.48 -31.86
C GLU A 67 9.31 8.09 -33.09
N MET A 68 9.74 9.35 -32.98
CA MET A 68 10.63 9.97 -33.96
C MET A 68 12.09 9.59 -33.68
N LYS A 69 12.60 8.55 -34.36
CA LYS A 69 14.00 8.14 -34.25
C LYS A 69 14.91 9.08 -35.07
N ARG A 70 15.95 9.63 -34.45
CA ARG A 70 17.01 10.39 -35.16
C ARG A 70 17.93 9.41 -35.88
N ARG A 71 17.96 9.47 -37.21
CA ARG A 71 18.88 8.65 -38.04
C ARG A 71 19.68 9.58 -38.94
N GLY A 72 21.00 9.63 -38.73
CA GLY A 72 21.92 10.42 -39.56
C GLY A 72 21.72 11.93 -39.47
N GLY A 73 21.58 12.49 -38.26
CA GLY A 73 21.48 13.94 -38.05
C GLY A 73 20.15 14.59 -38.47
N ARG A 74 19.23 13.84 -39.07
CA ARG A 74 17.88 14.31 -39.43
C ARG A 74 16.83 13.56 -38.61
N LEU A 75 15.87 14.31 -38.06
CA LEU A 75 14.65 13.72 -37.50
C LEU A 75 13.85 13.13 -38.67
N ARG A 76 13.68 11.81 -38.71
CA ARG A 76 12.77 11.15 -39.64
C ARG A 76 11.70 10.43 -38.83
N LEU A 77 10.45 10.71 -39.14
CA LEU A 77 9.34 9.84 -38.76
C LEU A 77 9.56 8.50 -39.46
N SER A 78 9.65 7.42 -38.69
CA SER A 78 9.84 6.07 -39.22
C SER A 78 8.53 5.31 -39.08
N GLY A 79 7.75 5.23 -40.17
CA GLY A 79 6.47 4.52 -40.22
C GLY A 79 5.27 5.43 -40.47
N ASN A 80 4.10 4.82 -40.68
CA ASN A 80 2.83 5.53 -40.84
C ASN A 80 2.28 5.87 -39.44
N VAL A 81 2.45 7.11 -39.00
CA VAL A 81 1.92 7.56 -37.69
C VAL A 81 0.52 8.10 -37.93
N ILE A 82 -0.49 7.27 -37.65
CA ILE A 82 -1.89 7.69 -37.66
C ILE A 82 -2.14 8.31 -36.27
N THR A 83 -2.41 9.61 -36.24
CA THR A 83 -2.80 10.29 -34.99
C THR A 83 -4.25 9.94 -34.68
N LEU A 84 -4.53 9.56 -33.44
CA LEU A 84 -5.91 9.46 -32.99
C LEU A 84 -6.48 10.88 -32.92
N SER A 85 -7.61 11.10 -33.59
CA SER A 85 -8.38 12.33 -33.45
C SER A 85 -9.32 12.21 -32.26
N PRO A 86 -9.66 13.31 -31.55
CA PRO A 86 -10.71 13.30 -30.53
C PRO A 86 -12.07 12.78 -31.02
N HIS A 87 -12.28 12.73 -32.34
CA HIS A 87 -13.47 12.12 -32.95
C HIS A 87 -13.45 10.58 -32.87
N ASP A 88 -12.29 9.94 -32.96
CA ASP A 88 -12.17 8.47 -32.99
C ASP A 88 -12.48 7.86 -31.61
N ALA A 89 -12.23 8.61 -30.53
CA ALA A 89 -12.55 8.20 -29.17
C ALA A 89 -14.07 7.94 -28.95
N ARG A 90 -14.95 8.66 -29.66
CA ARG A 90 -16.41 8.47 -29.58
C ARG A 90 -16.92 7.25 -30.34
N LEU A 91 -16.09 6.62 -31.16
CA LEU A 91 -16.45 5.38 -31.88
C LEU A 91 -16.08 4.12 -31.10
N ILE A 92 -15.34 4.27 -30.00
CA ILE A 92 -14.85 3.19 -29.13
C ILE A 92 -15.71 3.06 -27.86
N GLU A 93 -16.60 4.03 -27.58
CA GLU A 93 -17.68 3.94 -26.60
C GLU A 93 -18.84 3.09 -27.13
#